data_AF-A0LIX1-F1
#
_entry.id   AF-A0LIX1-F1
#
_cell.length_a   1.000
_cell.length_b   1.000
_cell.length_c   1.000
_cell.angle_alpha   90.00
_cell.angle_beta   90.00
_cell.angle_gamma   90.00
#
_symmetry.space_group_name_H-M   'P 1'
#
loop_
_entity.id
_entity.type
_entity.pdbx_description
1 polymer ?
#
loop_
_entity_poly.entity_id
_entity_poly.type
_entity_poly.pdbx_seq_one_letter_code
_entity_poly.pdbx_strand_id
1 'polypeptide(L)'
;MAVVEWKGIKWKAAHGDLSVPELLTILKGFGPMEVLEFENPGCYRGQLSLCLTEEGKKEISLYIFEVLGPKRAGIGRAALHHLRKMFKGELYVEDPGIIRVEKATEESLLFWVKMFREGLVDAVDWEDISLYPGMSGAELARIEEDLRKSMESQRSVAGK
;
A
#
# COMPACT_ATOMS: atom_id res chain seq x y z
N MET A 1 16.38 -8.42 16.20
CA MET A 1 15.26 -8.49 15.25
C MET A 1 15.31 -9.74 14.40
N ALA A 2 14.25 -10.56 14.44
CA ALA A 2 14.11 -11.71 13.55
C ALA A 2 13.68 -11.29 12.14
N VAL A 3 14.03 -12.10 11.14
CA VAL A 3 13.56 -11.99 9.75
C VAL A 3 13.07 -13.35 9.32
N VAL A 4 11.91 -13.41 8.68
CA VAL A 4 11.35 -14.65 8.11
C VAL A 4 11.10 -14.49 6.63
N GLU A 5 11.44 -15.51 5.85
CA GLU A 5 10.97 -15.59 4.47
C GLU A 5 9.66 -16.38 4.43
N TRP A 6 8.60 -15.73 3.97
CA TRP A 6 7.30 -16.34 3.83
C TRP A 6 6.69 -15.98 2.49
N LYS A 7 6.36 -17.02 1.71
CA LYS A 7 5.82 -16.89 0.34
C LYS A 7 6.70 -16.01 -0.57
N GLY A 8 8.02 -16.14 -0.46
CA GLY A 8 9.00 -15.41 -1.28
C GLY A 8 9.16 -13.92 -0.93
N ILE A 9 8.61 -13.49 0.21
CA ILE A 9 8.78 -12.14 0.74
C ILE A 9 9.51 -12.25 2.08
N LYS A 10 10.49 -11.37 2.31
CA LYS A 10 11.15 -11.21 3.60
C LYS A 10 10.30 -10.32 4.49
N TRP A 11 10.06 -10.74 5.72
CA TRP A 11 9.24 -10.04 6.71
C TRP A 11 10.02 -9.83 8.00
N LYS A 12 9.82 -8.67 8.62
CA LYS A 12 10.34 -8.32 9.95
C LYS A 12 9.45 -7.27 10.61
N ALA A 13 9.63 -7.05 11.90
CA ALA A 13 8.96 -5.95 12.60
C ALA A 13 9.40 -4.61 12.01
N ALA A 14 8.46 -3.67 11.80
CA ALA A 14 8.81 -2.30 11.46
C ALA A 14 9.38 -1.54 12.67
N HIS A 15 8.89 -1.89 13.87
CA HIS A 15 9.32 -1.31 15.14
C HIS A 15 9.51 -2.41 16.19
N GLY A 16 10.52 -2.23 17.06
CA GLY A 16 10.82 -3.17 18.14
C GLY A 16 11.40 -4.50 17.65
N ASP A 17 11.27 -5.53 18.48
CA ASP A 17 11.76 -6.87 18.22
C ASP A 17 10.63 -7.89 18.33
N LEU A 18 10.34 -8.58 17.21
CA LEU A 18 9.49 -9.76 17.18
C LEU A 18 10.33 -11.01 17.01
N SER A 19 9.95 -12.08 17.70
CA SER A 19 10.49 -13.42 17.50
C SER A 19 9.92 -14.06 16.22
N VAL A 20 10.56 -15.12 15.74
CA VAL A 20 10.08 -15.88 14.56
C VAL A 20 8.64 -16.41 14.75
N PRO A 21 8.27 -17.02 15.90
CA PRO A 21 6.90 -17.45 16.13
C PRO A 21 5.88 -16.31 16.08
N GLU A 22 6.20 -15.14 16.65
CA GLU A 22 5.32 -13.97 16.62
C GLU A 22 5.10 -13.47 15.19
N LEU A 23 6.18 -13.31 14.41
CA LEU A 23 6.07 -12.92 13.00
C LEU A 23 5.19 -13.89 12.20
N LEU A 24 5.38 -15.20 12.36
CA LEU A 24 4.57 -16.20 11.65
C LEU A 24 3.11 -16.20 12.11
N THR A 25 2.84 -15.82 13.36
CA THR A 25 1.48 -15.72 13.92
C THR A 25 0.76 -14.53 13.30
N ILE A 26 1.40 -13.35 13.28
CA ILE A 26 0.89 -12.12 12.66
C ILE A 26 0.65 -12.32 11.15
N LEU A 27 1.58 -12.93 10.42
CA LEU A 27 1.41 -13.21 8.98
C LEU A 27 0.24 -14.15 8.66
N LYS A 28 -0.11 -15.01 9.61
CA LYS A 28 -1.32 -15.85 9.50
C LYS A 28 -2.60 -15.07 9.82
N GLY A 29 -2.50 -13.85 10.34
CA GLY A 29 -3.59 -12.97 10.76
C GLY A 29 -3.91 -13.09 12.25
N PHE A 30 -3.21 -13.95 12.98
CA PHE A 30 -3.44 -14.16 14.40
C PHE A 30 -2.50 -13.26 15.22
N GLY A 31 -2.93 -12.81 16.38
CA GLY A 31 -2.10 -12.00 17.27
C GLY A 31 -2.40 -10.50 17.21
N PRO A 32 -1.58 -9.67 17.86
CA PRO A 32 -1.77 -8.23 17.90
C PRO A 32 -1.57 -7.61 16.51
N MET A 33 -2.27 -6.50 16.27
CA MET A 33 -2.06 -5.68 15.08
C MET A 33 -0.70 -5.00 15.19
N GLU A 34 0.27 -5.49 14.41
CA GLU A 34 1.64 -4.98 14.37
C GLU A 34 2.00 -4.53 12.96
N VAL A 35 2.81 -3.48 12.86
CA VAL A 35 3.34 -3.02 11.57
C VAL A 35 4.56 -3.87 11.21
N LEU A 36 4.50 -4.50 10.05
CA LEU A 36 5.56 -5.32 9.48
C LEU A 36 6.21 -4.61 8.29
N GLU A 37 7.54 -4.68 8.23
CA GLU A 37 8.29 -4.37 7.02
C GLU A 37 8.39 -5.61 6.13
N PHE A 38 8.22 -5.39 4.83
CA PHE A 38 8.30 -6.46 3.84
C PHE A 38 9.16 -6.08 2.65
N GLU A 39 9.83 -7.06 2.07
CA GLU A 39 10.60 -6.91 0.84
C GLU A 39 10.50 -8.17 -0.02
N ASN A 40 10.08 -7.99 -1.27
CA ASN A 40 10.34 -8.95 -2.34
C ASN A 40 11.64 -8.54 -3.03
N PRO A 41 12.74 -9.31 -2.87
CA PRO A 41 14.08 -8.89 -3.27
C PRO A 41 14.15 -8.32 -4.69
N GLY A 42 14.62 -7.08 -4.78
CA GLY A 42 14.81 -6.37 -6.05
C GLY A 42 13.52 -5.98 -6.79
N CYS A 43 12.34 -6.26 -6.24
CA CYS A 43 11.05 -6.00 -6.88
C CYS A 43 10.28 -4.86 -6.18
N TYR A 44 9.97 -5.02 -4.89
CA TYR A 44 9.21 -4.03 -4.13
C TYR A 44 9.42 -4.22 -2.63
N ARG A 45 9.19 -3.16 -1.87
CA ARG A 45 9.21 -3.18 -0.40
C ARG A 45 8.12 -2.29 0.18
N GLY A 46 7.87 -2.41 1.47
CA GLY A 46 6.88 -1.58 2.13
C GLY A 46 6.70 -1.87 3.60
N GLN A 47 5.69 -1.22 4.17
CA GLN A 47 5.20 -1.44 5.53
C GLN A 47 3.69 -1.63 5.49
N LEU A 48 3.21 -2.62 6.21
CA LEU A 48 1.78 -2.88 6.36
C LEU A 48 1.46 -3.45 7.73
N SER A 49 0.21 -3.32 8.17
CA SER A 49 -0.35 -4.10 9.26
C SER A 49 -1.33 -5.14 8.73
N LEU A 50 -1.59 -6.15 9.56
CA LEU A 50 -2.52 -7.23 9.28
C LEU A 50 -3.38 -7.45 10.51
N CYS A 51 -4.69 -7.57 10.31
CA CYS A 51 -5.60 -8.04 11.35
C CYS A 51 -6.61 -9.04 10.77
N LEU A 52 -7.23 -9.81 11.66
CA LEU A 52 -8.40 -10.61 11.36
C LEU A 52 -9.63 -9.87 11.89
N THR A 53 -10.64 -9.70 11.03
CA THR A 53 -11.95 -9.22 11.44
C THR A 53 -12.65 -10.25 12.32
N GLU A 54 -13.72 -9.84 13.00
CA GLU A 54 -14.58 -10.75 13.76
C GLU A 54 -15.18 -11.88 12.91
N GLU A 55 -15.33 -11.64 11.60
CA GLU A 55 -15.81 -12.61 10.61
C GLU A 55 -14.70 -13.54 10.09
N GLY A 56 -13.46 -13.38 10.55
CA GLY A 56 -12.30 -14.16 10.12
C GLY A 56 -11.74 -13.77 8.76
N LYS A 57 -12.11 -12.60 8.23
CA LYS A 57 -11.48 -12.04 7.02
C LYS A 57 -10.19 -11.33 7.40
N LYS A 58 -9.21 -11.32 6.49
CA LYS A 58 -8.00 -10.53 6.69
C LYS A 58 -8.20 -9.12 6.16
N GLU A 59 -7.75 -8.15 6.92
CA GLU A 59 -7.60 -6.77 6.46
C GLU A 59 -6.11 -6.43 6.46
N ILE A 60 -5.70 -5.69 5.43
CA ILE A 60 -4.32 -5.31 5.18
C ILE A 60 -4.30 -3.79 5.04
N SER A 61 -3.66 -3.07 5.96
CA SER A 61 -3.45 -1.63 5.80
C SER A 61 -2.01 -1.39 5.35
N LEU A 62 -1.84 -0.88 4.14
CA LEU A 62 -0.56 -0.61 3.49
C LEU A 62 -0.16 0.86 3.70
N TYR A 63 0.93 1.09 4.42
CA TYR A 63 1.39 2.43 4.82
C TYR A 63 2.51 2.95 3.93
N ILE A 64 3.45 2.08 3.57
CA ILE A 64 4.58 2.40 2.70
C ILE A 64 4.62 1.37 1.60
N PHE A 65 4.78 1.81 0.36
CA PHE A 65 4.94 0.93 -0.79
C PHE A 65 5.87 1.53 -1.83
N GLU A 66 6.97 0.84 -2.10
CA GLU A 66 7.99 1.26 -3.06
C GLU A 66 8.30 0.14 -4.05
N VAL A 67 8.30 0.49 -5.33
CA VAL A 67 8.78 -0.38 -6.40
C VAL A 67 10.28 -0.17 -6.60
N LEU A 68 11.05 -1.25 -6.52
CA LEU A 68 12.49 -1.25 -6.61
C LEU A 68 12.97 -1.45 -8.05
N GLY A 69 14.20 -1.01 -8.32
CA GLY A 69 14.89 -1.25 -9.59
C GLY A 69 14.49 -0.32 -10.76
N PRO A 70 15.15 -0.48 -11.92
CA PRO A 70 15.01 0.43 -13.06
C PRO A 70 13.76 0.16 -13.92
N LYS A 71 13.18 -1.06 -13.86
CA LYS A 71 12.00 -1.45 -14.64
C LYS A 71 10.74 -1.44 -13.78
N ARG A 72 10.25 -0.25 -13.44
CA ARG A 72 9.14 -0.10 -12.48
C ARG A 72 7.75 -0.36 -13.06
N ALA A 73 7.61 -0.26 -14.39
CA ALA A 73 6.33 -0.38 -15.07
C ALA A 73 5.67 -1.75 -14.81
N GLY A 74 4.45 -1.73 -14.27
CA GLY A 74 3.67 -2.94 -13.99
C GLY A 74 4.05 -3.69 -12.71
N ILE A 75 5.21 -3.44 -12.09
CA ILE A 75 5.61 -4.11 -10.85
C ILE A 75 4.68 -3.73 -9.70
N GLY A 76 4.31 -2.45 -9.57
CA GLY A 76 3.39 -2.02 -8.51
C GLY A 76 2.06 -2.78 -8.55
N ARG A 77 1.47 -2.90 -9.74
CA ARG A 77 0.25 -3.69 -9.96
C ARG A 77 0.47 -5.18 -9.62
N ALA A 78 1.56 -5.77 -10.09
CA ALA A 78 1.88 -7.18 -9.82
C ALA A 78 2.10 -7.45 -8.33
N ALA A 79 2.69 -6.51 -7.61
CA ALA A 79 2.89 -6.59 -6.16
C ALA A 79 1.57 -6.57 -5.41
N LEU A 80 0.63 -5.68 -5.77
CA LEU A 80 -0.70 -5.64 -5.17
C LEU A 80 -1.49 -6.92 -5.41
N HIS A 81 -1.42 -7.48 -6.63
CA HIS A 81 -1.96 -8.82 -6.90
C HIS A 81 -1.31 -9.89 -6.03
N HIS A 82 0.01 -9.83 -5.82
CA HIS A 82 0.72 -10.78 -4.98
C HIS A 82 0.26 -10.68 -3.52
N LEU A 83 0.16 -9.47 -2.96
CA LEU A 83 -0.33 -9.23 -1.60
C LEU A 83 -1.79 -9.70 -1.43
N ARG A 84 -2.70 -9.34 -2.33
CA ARG A 84 -4.09 -9.82 -2.30
C ARG A 84 -4.17 -11.34 -2.37
N LYS A 85 -3.42 -11.98 -3.26
CA LYS A 85 -3.40 -13.45 -3.38
C LYS A 85 -2.82 -14.11 -2.11
N MET A 86 -1.84 -13.46 -1.49
CA MET A 86 -1.15 -13.95 -0.30
C MET A 86 -2.08 -14.00 0.91
N PHE A 87 -2.82 -12.93 1.15
CA PHE A 87 -3.63 -12.77 2.36
C PHE A 87 -5.11 -13.09 2.13
N LYS A 88 -5.60 -13.01 0.88
CA LYS A 88 -7.02 -13.23 0.52
C LYS A 88 -7.96 -12.35 1.34
N GLY A 89 -7.60 -11.09 1.47
CA GLY A 89 -8.26 -10.10 2.29
C GLY A 89 -8.50 -8.80 1.55
N GLU A 90 -9.10 -7.86 2.26
CA GLU A 90 -9.24 -6.47 1.83
C GLU A 90 -7.91 -5.75 2.02
N LEU A 91 -7.61 -4.83 1.11
CA LEU A 91 -6.37 -4.07 1.07
C LEU A 91 -6.69 -2.59 1.06
N TYR A 92 -6.32 -1.93 2.14
CA TYR A 92 -6.45 -0.51 2.40
C TYR A 92 -5.11 0.16 2.22
N VAL A 93 -5.10 1.40 1.73
CA VAL A 93 -3.91 2.25 1.68
C VAL A 93 -4.16 3.43 2.61
N GLU A 94 -3.28 3.60 3.59
CA GLU A 94 -3.45 4.59 4.65
C GLU A 94 -2.17 5.39 4.80
N ASP A 95 -2.30 6.71 4.96
CA ASP A 95 -1.17 7.53 5.40
C ASP A 95 -0.89 7.23 6.88
N PRO A 96 0.34 6.80 7.24
CA PRO A 96 0.69 6.55 8.64
C PRO A 96 0.61 7.82 9.53
N GLY A 97 0.50 9.03 8.97
CA GLY A 97 0.27 10.31 9.65
C GLY A 97 1.41 10.80 10.56
N ILE A 98 2.30 9.90 10.98
CA ILE A 98 3.38 10.10 11.96
C ILE A 98 4.74 10.06 11.27
N ILE A 99 4.89 9.23 10.24
CA ILE A 99 6.08 9.16 9.41
C ILE A 99 5.77 9.96 8.15
N ARG A 100 6.37 11.14 8.01
CA ARG A 100 6.38 11.87 6.73
C ARG A 100 7.16 11.03 5.72
N VAL A 101 6.48 10.09 5.08
CA VAL A 101 6.88 9.61 3.76
C VAL A 101 6.98 10.86 2.88
N GLU A 102 7.99 10.95 1.99
CA GLU A 102 8.01 12.04 1.01
C GLU A 102 6.61 12.18 0.40
N LYS A 103 6.06 13.39 0.41
CA LYS A 103 4.68 13.65 -0.04
C LYS A 103 4.40 12.85 -1.30
N ALA A 104 3.32 12.06 -1.27
CA ALA A 104 2.91 11.29 -2.43
C ALA A 104 2.79 12.24 -3.62
N THR A 105 3.59 11.98 -4.66
CA THR A 105 3.48 12.76 -5.90
C THR A 105 2.12 12.52 -6.52
N GLU A 106 1.63 13.47 -7.30
CA GLU A 106 0.38 13.31 -8.06
C GLU A 106 0.42 12.08 -8.97
N GLU A 107 1.60 11.69 -9.48
CA GLU A 107 1.79 10.44 -10.22
C GLU A 107 1.52 9.20 -9.35
N SER A 108 1.93 9.23 -8.09
CA SER A 108 1.67 8.17 -7.11
C SER A 108 0.19 8.14 -6.72
N LEU A 109 -0.45 9.31 -6.54
CA LEU A 109 -1.87 9.42 -6.26
C LEU A 109 -2.72 8.87 -7.43
N LEU A 110 -2.37 9.22 -8.68
CA LEU A 110 -3.02 8.67 -9.88
C LEU A 110 -2.85 7.15 -9.99
N PHE A 111 -1.70 6.62 -9.56
CA PHE A 111 -1.51 5.17 -9.47
C PHE A 111 -2.53 4.55 -8.51
N TRP A 112 -2.72 5.11 -7.31
CA TRP A 112 -3.68 4.59 -6.33
C TRP A 112 -5.13 4.66 -6.81
N VAL A 113 -5.55 5.77 -7.43
CA VAL A 113 -6.88 5.90 -8.06
C VAL A 113 -7.11 4.79 -9.10
N LYS A 114 -6.09 4.50 -9.91
CA LYS A 114 -6.16 3.42 -10.90
C LYS A 114 -6.27 2.04 -10.24
N MET A 115 -5.52 1.78 -9.18
CA MET A 115 -5.56 0.49 -8.47
C MET A 115 -6.90 0.28 -7.75
N PHE A 116 -7.48 1.33 -7.19
CA PHE A 116 -8.85 1.32 -6.63
C PHE A 116 -9.88 0.97 -7.71
N ARG A 117 -9.84 1.64 -8.87
CA ARG A 117 -10.75 1.35 -9.98
C ARG A 117 -10.62 -0.08 -10.53
N GLU A 118 -9.42 -0.65 -10.47
CA GLU A 118 -9.15 -2.03 -10.87
C GLU A 118 -9.53 -3.07 -9.79
N GLY A 119 -9.99 -2.64 -8.61
CA GLY A 119 -10.35 -3.52 -7.50
C GLY A 119 -9.14 -4.18 -6.82
N LEU A 120 -7.95 -3.58 -6.96
CA LEU A 120 -6.73 -4.05 -6.29
C LEU A 120 -6.54 -3.45 -4.91
N VAL A 121 -7.20 -2.33 -4.66
CA VAL A 121 -7.25 -1.63 -3.38
C VAL A 121 -8.73 -1.37 -3.10
N ASP A 122 -9.18 -1.63 -1.88
CA ASP A 122 -10.58 -1.53 -1.48
C ASP A 122 -10.91 -0.13 -0.93
N ALA A 123 -9.94 0.57 -0.33
CA ALA A 123 -10.03 1.99 -0.01
C ALA A 123 -8.64 2.65 0.07
N VAL A 124 -8.59 3.96 -0.14
CA VAL A 124 -7.39 4.79 0.01
C VAL A 124 -7.76 5.96 0.89
N ASP A 125 -7.01 6.21 1.96
CA ASP A 125 -7.12 7.43 2.74
C ASP A 125 -5.73 8.04 2.92
N TRP A 126 -5.49 9.14 2.21
CA TRP A 126 -4.20 9.81 2.13
C TRP A 126 -4.42 11.33 2.10
N GLU A 127 -3.50 12.14 2.64
CA GLU A 127 -3.66 13.61 2.86
C GLU A 127 -4.55 14.34 1.83
N ASP A 128 -4.31 14.12 0.53
CA ASP A 128 -4.94 14.84 -0.57
C ASP A 128 -6.03 14.03 -1.32
N ILE A 129 -6.21 12.72 -1.03
CA ILE A 129 -7.25 11.88 -1.65
C ILE A 129 -7.88 10.90 -0.65
N SER A 130 -9.20 10.79 -0.68
CA SER A 130 -9.94 9.71 -0.01
C SER A 130 -10.81 8.98 -1.03
N LEU A 131 -10.58 7.68 -1.19
CA LEU A 131 -11.32 6.78 -2.07
C LEU A 131 -11.98 5.71 -1.21
N TYR A 132 -13.30 5.57 -1.30
CA TYR A 132 -14.06 4.64 -0.47
C TYR A 132 -15.02 3.78 -1.31
N PRO A 133 -15.38 2.57 -0.81
CA PRO A 133 -16.31 1.69 -1.50
C PRO A 133 -17.62 2.39 -1.87
N GLY A 134 -18.07 2.20 -3.11
CA GLY A 134 -19.33 2.79 -3.60
C GLY A 134 -19.21 4.16 -4.26
N MET A 135 -18.02 4.77 -4.32
CA MET A 135 -17.82 5.98 -5.12
C MET A 135 -18.20 5.76 -6.58
N SER A 136 -18.86 6.76 -7.16
CA SER A 136 -19.28 6.74 -8.55
C SER A 136 -18.09 6.95 -9.50
N GLY A 137 -18.25 6.48 -10.74
CA GLY A 137 -17.27 6.75 -11.79
C GLY A 137 -17.06 8.24 -12.08
N ALA A 138 -18.08 9.07 -11.84
CA ALA A 138 -17.99 10.52 -12.02
C ALA A 138 -17.15 11.18 -10.92
N GLU A 139 -17.26 10.72 -9.68
CA GLU A 139 -16.40 11.19 -8.58
C GLU A 139 -14.93 10.81 -8.80
N LEU A 140 -14.68 9.55 -9.18
CA LEU A 140 -13.33 9.09 -9.54
C LEU A 140 -12.73 9.92 -10.69
N ALA A 141 -13.51 10.19 -11.73
CA ALA A 141 -13.05 10.97 -12.87
C ALA A 141 -12.66 12.41 -12.49
N ARG A 142 -13.40 13.04 -11.56
CA ARG A 142 -13.06 14.38 -11.05
C ARG A 142 -11.74 14.37 -10.29
N ILE A 143 -11.54 13.41 -9.39
CA ILE A 143 -10.28 13.25 -8.66
C ILE A 143 -9.11 13.05 -9.63
N GLU A 144 -9.25 12.19 -10.65
CA GLU A 144 -8.22 12.02 -11.68
C GLU A 144 -7.91 13.32 -12.44
N GLU A 145 -8.94 14.09 -12.78
CA GLU A 145 -8.79 15.36 -13.51
C GLU A 145 -8.08 16.41 -12.67
N ASP A 146 -8.45 16.56 -11.40
CA ASP A 146 -7.84 17.53 -10.48
C ASP A 146 -6.36 17.20 -10.23
N LEU A 147 -6.02 15.92 -10.07
CA LEU A 147 -4.63 15.46 -9.95
C LEU A 147 -3.83 15.79 -11.23
N ARG A 148 -4.39 15.56 -12.42
CA ARG A 148 -3.72 15.90 -13.69
C ARG A 148 -3.49 17.40 -13.83
N LYS A 149 -4.46 18.24 -13.47
CA LYS A 149 -4.32 19.71 -13.48
C LYS A 149 -3.24 20.20 -12.52
N SER A 150 -3.13 19.59 -11.33
CA SER A 150 -2.06 19.90 -10.38
C SER A 150 -0.67 19.63 -10.99
N MET A 151 -0.50 18.47 -11.63
CA MET A 151 0.75 18.11 -12.31
C MET A 151 1.14 19.10 -13.43
N GLU A 152 0.19 19.49 -14.26
CA GLU A 152 0.42 20.45 -15.35
C GLU A 152 0.84 21.82 -14.80
N SER A 153 0.20 22.26 -13.72
CA SER A 153 0.51 23.53 -13.05
C SER A 153 1.92 23.53 -12.48
N GLN A 154 2.34 22.45 -11.81
CA GLN A 154 3.70 22.31 -11.27
C GLN A 154 4.77 22.29 -12.36
N ARG A 155 4.52 21.61 -13.49
CA ARG A 155 5.44 21.59 -14.64
C ARG A 155 5.63 22.97 -15.27
N SER A 156 4.57 23.77 -15.31
CA SER A 156 4.63 25.15 -15.84
C SER A 156 5.46 26.11 -14.96
N VAL A 157 5.54 25.83 -13.66
CA VAL A 157 6.33 26.61 -12.69
C VAL A 157 7.80 26.20 -12.69
N ALA A 158 8.09 24.89 -12.84
CA ALA A 158 9.45 24.37 -12.87
C ALA A 158 10.22 24.66 -14.18
N GLY A 159 9.52 25.10 -15.24
CA GLY A 159 10.10 25.48 -16.54
C GLY A 159 10.47 26.96 -16.68
N LYS A 160 10.41 27.75 -15.61
CA LYS A 160 10.85 29.15 -15.53
C LYS A 160 12.07 29.28 -14.64
#